data_AF-A0A9N8ZKS0-F1
#
_entry.id   AF-A0A9N8ZKS0-F1
#
_cell.length_a   1.000
_cell.length_b   1.000
_cell.length_c   1.000
_cell.angle_alpha   90.00
_cell.angle_beta   90.00
_cell.angle_gamma   90.00
#
_symmetry.space_group_name_H-M   'P 1'
#
loop_
_entity.id
_entity.type
_entity.pdbx_description
1 polymer ?
#
loop_
_entity_poly.entity_id
_entity_poly.type
_entity_poly.pdbx_seq_one_letter_code
_entity_poly.pdbx_strand_id
1 'polypeptide(L)'
;MDEDIIPKQKLTINNKTALKELYKEIKLDVPWIETQAVTSEDPIQIKDANNDMERELAFYKQALQSAITARSLFQSLSVPFSRPSDYFAEMVKSDELMSRVRQRLLDEDAQIKASEQARKQRESKKFGKKRKGIEDTAIDDDFEIALEEAAREDRPVKRQKIGKSAKRSKKDAKFGFGGKKRYAKSNTAQSTADISDFNPRAMKGGWGEKKKPKNYRFGKTRRQTMKNRKRG
;
A
#
# COMPACT_ATOMS: atom_id res chain seq x y z
N MET A 1 -53.50 -5.11 -36.70
CA MET A 1 -52.70 -4.25 -37.59
C MET A 1 -52.20 -3.15 -36.69
N ASP A 2 -50.99 -3.30 -36.18
CA ASP A 2 -50.41 -2.38 -35.21
C ASP A 2 -50.09 -1.06 -35.93
N GLU A 3 -50.68 0.04 -35.48
CA GLU A 3 -50.46 1.36 -36.04
C GLU A 3 -49.05 1.85 -35.67
N ASP A 4 -48.20 2.03 -36.69
CA ASP A 4 -46.83 2.51 -36.54
C ASP A 4 -46.78 3.87 -35.81
N ILE A 5 -46.26 3.86 -34.59
CA ILE A 5 -46.04 5.08 -33.79
C ILE A 5 -44.85 5.84 -34.38
N ILE A 6 -45.15 6.88 -35.17
CA ILE A 6 -44.13 7.78 -35.72
C ILE A 6 -43.47 8.57 -34.57
N PRO A 7 -42.15 8.46 -34.37
CA PRO A 7 -41.46 9.19 -33.29
C PRO A 7 -41.51 10.70 -33.57
N LYS A 8 -42.31 11.45 -32.78
CA LYS A 8 -42.32 12.92 -32.80
C LYS A 8 -41.08 13.45 -32.10
N GLN A 9 -40.07 13.87 -32.86
CA GLN A 9 -38.89 14.56 -32.32
C GLN A 9 -39.23 16.04 -32.06
N LYS A 10 -39.15 16.50 -30.80
CA LYS A 10 -39.37 17.91 -30.45
C LYS A 10 -38.28 18.78 -31.08
N LEU A 11 -38.66 19.75 -31.89
CA LEU A 11 -37.74 20.76 -32.43
C LEU A 11 -37.26 21.67 -31.29
N THR A 12 -35.97 21.62 -30.97
CA THR A 12 -35.34 22.49 -29.98
C THR A 12 -34.94 23.81 -30.62
N ILE A 13 -35.78 24.84 -30.47
CA ILE A 13 -35.49 26.21 -30.92
C ILE A 13 -34.84 26.99 -29.78
N ASN A 14 -33.65 27.55 -30.01
CA ASN A 14 -32.96 28.41 -29.03
C ASN A 14 -33.57 29.83 -29.03
N ASN A 15 -34.66 30.01 -28.26
CA ASN A 15 -35.32 31.30 -28.10
C ASN A 15 -34.58 32.20 -27.10
N LYS A 16 -33.61 32.98 -27.62
CA LYS A 16 -32.76 33.87 -26.81
C LYS A 16 -33.50 35.08 -26.22
N THR A 17 -34.61 35.54 -26.83
CA THR A 17 -35.33 36.73 -26.34
C THR A 17 -36.09 36.38 -25.07
N ALA A 18 -36.85 35.28 -25.10
CA ALA A 18 -37.58 34.77 -23.94
C ALA A 18 -36.65 34.45 -22.75
N LEU A 19 -35.47 33.86 -23.01
CA LEU A 19 -34.49 33.58 -21.96
C LEU A 19 -33.98 34.86 -21.27
N LYS A 20 -33.79 35.95 -22.01
CA LYS A 20 -33.37 37.24 -21.43
C LYS A 20 -34.48 37.91 -20.64
N GLU A 21 -35.72 37.78 -21.07
CA GLU A 21 -36.89 38.29 -20.34
C GLU A 21 -37.06 37.56 -19.01
N LEU A 22 -37.04 36.23 -19.03
CA LEU A 22 -37.07 35.40 -17.82
C LEU A 22 -35.90 35.69 -16.88
N TYR A 23 -34.69 35.90 -17.43
CA TYR A 23 -33.54 36.29 -16.62
C TYR A 23 -33.78 37.61 -15.87
N LYS A 24 -34.38 38.61 -16.54
CA LYS A 24 -34.70 39.90 -15.89
C LYS A 24 -35.76 39.77 -14.82
N GLU A 25 -36.73 38.88 -15.02
CA GLU A 25 -37.80 38.62 -14.05
C GLU A 25 -37.25 37.94 -12.77
N ILE A 26 -36.31 37.01 -12.92
CA ILE A 26 -35.74 36.24 -11.81
C ILE A 26 -34.57 36.97 -11.12
N LYS A 27 -33.83 37.82 -11.85
CA LYS A 27 -32.63 38.48 -11.33
C LYS A 27 -32.98 39.41 -10.18
N LEU A 28 -32.37 39.15 -9.02
CA LEU A 28 -32.42 40.00 -7.84
C LEU A 28 -31.29 41.03 -7.87
N ASP A 29 -31.59 42.28 -7.50
CA ASP A 29 -30.60 43.36 -7.34
C ASP A 29 -30.32 43.57 -5.85
N VAL A 30 -29.34 42.84 -5.33
CA VAL A 30 -28.97 42.84 -3.91
C VAL A 30 -27.47 43.07 -3.74
N PRO A 31 -27.02 43.64 -2.60
CA PRO A 31 -25.60 43.78 -2.32
C PRO A 31 -24.85 42.44 -2.37
N TRP A 32 -23.57 42.48 -2.69
CA TRP A 32 -22.75 41.27 -2.86
C TRP A 32 -22.76 40.36 -1.62
N ILE A 33 -22.86 40.90 -0.41
CA ILE A 33 -22.87 40.12 0.84
C ILE A 33 -24.04 39.12 0.92
N GLU A 34 -25.15 39.39 0.24
CA GLU A 34 -26.33 38.52 0.20
C GLU A 34 -26.17 37.38 -0.82
N THR A 35 -25.39 37.60 -1.88
CA THR A 35 -25.16 36.58 -2.92
C THR A 35 -23.91 35.76 -2.64
N GLN A 36 -22.87 36.39 -2.07
CA GLN A 36 -21.52 35.86 -1.82
C GLN A 36 -20.93 35.13 -3.04
N ALA A 37 -21.41 35.50 -4.22
CA ALA A 37 -21.08 34.86 -5.47
C ALA A 37 -19.92 35.61 -6.13
N VAL A 38 -18.89 34.87 -6.54
CA VAL A 38 -17.76 35.42 -7.28
C VAL A 38 -17.65 34.67 -8.59
N THR A 39 -17.73 35.41 -9.69
CA THR A 39 -17.53 34.90 -11.03
C THR A 39 -16.07 35.08 -11.43
N SER A 40 -15.45 34.05 -12.01
CA SER A 40 -14.10 34.17 -12.56
C SER A 40 -14.12 35.01 -13.84
N GLU A 41 -13.15 35.90 -13.99
CA GLU A 41 -13.02 36.76 -15.18
C GLU A 41 -12.61 35.95 -16.41
N ASP A 42 -11.61 35.07 -16.25
CA ASP A 42 -11.08 34.27 -17.34
C ASP A 42 -11.83 32.94 -17.50
N PRO A 43 -12.14 32.53 -18.74
CA PRO A 43 -12.70 31.21 -19.01
C PRO A 43 -11.65 30.13 -18.75
N ILE A 44 -12.09 28.98 -18.24
CA ILE A 44 -11.22 27.84 -17.98
C ILE A 44 -10.74 27.26 -19.32
N GLN A 45 -9.42 27.31 -19.54
CA GLN A 45 -8.79 26.71 -20.72
C GLN A 45 -8.16 25.37 -20.35
N ILE A 46 -8.79 24.27 -20.78
CA ILE A 46 -8.25 22.91 -20.65
C ILE A 46 -7.95 22.40 -22.06
N LYS A 47 -6.71 21.96 -22.30
CA LYS A 47 -6.27 21.48 -23.63
C LYS A 47 -6.93 20.15 -24.00
N ASP A 48 -6.98 19.22 -23.05
CA ASP A 48 -7.65 17.93 -23.20
C ASP A 48 -8.60 17.71 -22.02
N ALA A 49 -9.90 17.67 -22.32
CA ALA A 49 -10.95 17.51 -21.31
C ALA A 49 -10.91 16.14 -20.60
N ASN A 50 -10.26 15.13 -21.20
CA ASN A 50 -10.13 13.79 -20.62
C ASN A 50 -8.94 13.68 -19.65
N ASN A 51 -8.01 14.65 -19.66
CA ASN A 51 -6.90 14.68 -18.73
C ASN A 51 -7.36 15.22 -17.38
N ASP A 52 -7.62 14.31 -16.46
CA ASP A 52 -8.15 14.63 -15.13
C ASP A 52 -7.23 15.54 -14.31
N MET A 53 -5.91 15.30 -14.31
CA MET A 53 -5.00 16.08 -13.47
C MET A 53 -4.92 17.56 -13.88
N GLU A 54 -4.87 17.84 -15.18
CA GLU A 54 -4.85 19.23 -15.67
C GLU A 54 -6.19 19.93 -15.40
N ARG A 55 -7.29 19.20 -15.58
CA ARG A 55 -8.64 19.68 -15.30
C ARG A 55 -8.85 20.01 -13.82
N GLU A 56 -8.48 19.10 -12.92
CA GLU A 56 -8.58 19.30 -11.47
C GLU A 56 -7.72 20.48 -11.00
N LEU A 57 -6.51 20.63 -11.57
CA LEU A 57 -5.64 21.76 -11.28
C LEU A 57 -6.25 23.09 -11.73
N ALA A 58 -6.89 23.12 -12.91
CA ALA A 58 -7.57 24.31 -13.40
C ALA A 58 -8.76 24.70 -12.49
N PHE A 59 -9.58 23.73 -12.08
CA PHE A 59 -10.69 23.97 -11.14
C PHE A 59 -10.19 24.46 -9.79
N TYR A 60 -9.12 23.85 -9.28
CA TYR A 60 -8.49 24.27 -8.03
C TYR A 60 -8.01 25.73 -8.10
N LYS A 61 -7.34 26.13 -9.19
CA LYS A 61 -6.86 27.51 -9.38
C LYS A 61 -8.01 28.51 -9.44
N GLN A 62 -9.08 28.19 -10.16
CA GLN A 62 -10.25 29.05 -10.26
C GLN A 62 -10.93 29.22 -8.89
N ALA A 63 -11.13 28.12 -8.15
CA ALA A 63 -11.70 28.17 -6.81
C ALA A 63 -10.82 28.97 -5.83
N LEU A 64 -9.50 28.81 -5.92
CA LEU A 64 -8.54 29.57 -5.11
C LEU A 64 -8.61 31.06 -5.40
N GLN A 65 -8.63 31.46 -6.68
CA GLN A 65 -8.77 32.85 -7.08
C GLN A 65 -10.06 33.46 -6.54
N SER A 66 -11.20 32.77 -6.72
CA SER A 66 -12.49 33.23 -6.20
C SER A 66 -12.52 33.33 -4.67
N ALA A 67 -11.84 32.43 -3.95
CA ALA A 67 -11.73 32.50 -2.50
C ALA A 67 -10.89 33.70 -2.02
N ILE A 68 -9.81 34.02 -2.74
CA ILE A 68 -8.95 35.18 -2.45
C ILE A 68 -9.70 36.50 -2.67
N THR A 69 -10.43 36.62 -3.78
CA THR A 69 -11.24 37.81 -4.06
C THR A 69 -12.41 37.94 -3.10
N ALA A 70 -13.09 36.85 -2.75
CA ALA A 70 -14.12 36.88 -1.70
C ALA A 70 -13.54 37.36 -0.36
N ARG A 71 -12.36 36.88 0.02
CA ARG A 71 -11.69 37.29 1.26
C ARG A 71 -11.39 38.79 1.29
N SER A 72 -10.94 39.38 0.20
CA SER A 72 -10.69 40.84 0.16
C SER A 72 -11.98 41.65 0.27
N LEU A 73 -13.08 41.16 -0.32
CA LEU A 73 -14.40 41.76 -0.18
C LEU A 73 -14.96 41.65 1.25
N PHE A 74 -14.78 40.52 1.93
CA PHE A 74 -15.15 40.41 3.35
C PHE A 74 -14.33 41.34 4.24
N GLN A 75 -13.03 41.50 3.95
CA GLN A 75 -12.16 42.43 4.67
C GLN A 75 -12.58 43.90 4.48
N SER A 76 -12.97 44.31 3.26
CA SER A 76 -13.45 45.68 3.03
C SER A 76 -14.77 45.97 3.73
N LEU A 77 -15.62 44.95 3.89
CA LEU A 77 -16.88 45.02 4.64
C LEU A 77 -16.70 44.84 6.16
N SER A 78 -15.48 44.63 6.65
CA SER A 78 -15.14 44.37 8.06
C SER A 78 -15.84 43.15 8.70
N VAL A 79 -16.25 42.19 7.87
CA VAL A 79 -16.91 40.96 8.33
C VAL A 79 -15.86 39.87 8.60
N PRO A 80 -15.94 39.12 9.72
CA PRO A 80 -15.01 38.04 10.01
C PRO A 80 -15.14 36.90 9.00
N PHE A 81 -14.02 36.52 8.37
CA PHE A 81 -13.98 35.46 7.35
C PHE A 81 -13.48 34.11 7.89
N SER A 82 -12.42 34.14 8.71
CA SER A 82 -11.76 32.92 9.19
C SER A 82 -12.50 32.33 10.39
N ARG A 83 -12.70 31.01 10.40
CA ARG A 83 -13.24 30.28 11.55
C ARG A 83 -12.27 30.39 12.75
N PRO A 84 -12.71 30.91 13.91
CA PRO A 84 -11.91 30.89 15.12
C PRO A 84 -11.66 29.45 15.60
N SER A 85 -10.46 29.19 16.16
CA SER A 85 -10.10 27.86 16.67
C SER A 85 -10.94 27.43 17.89
N ASP A 86 -11.47 28.39 18.64
CA ASP A 86 -12.27 28.18 19.86
C ASP A 86 -13.79 28.11 19.58
N TYR A 87 -14.19 28.14 18.30
CA TYR A 87 -15.60 28.04 17.90
C TYR A 87 -15.97 26.60 17.52
N PHE A 88 -16.55 25.89 18.50
CA PHE A 88 -17.04 24.52 18.34
C PHE A 88 -18.50 24.51 17.89
N ALA A 89 -18.73 24.11 16.64
CA ALA A 89 -20.05 23.94 16.03
C ALA A 89 -20.08 22.62 15.25
N GLU A 90 -21.27 22.14 14.92
CA GLU A 90 -21.44 20.93 14.11
C GLU A 90 -20.80 21.12 12.73
N MET A 91 -19.92 20.19 12.37
CA MET A 91 -19.21 20.18 11.09
C MET A 91 -19.88 19.18 10.15
N VAL A 92 -19.75 19.41 8.83
CA VAL A 92 -20.31 18.52 7.78
C VAL A 92 -19.88 17.04 7.94
N LYS A 93 -18.71 16.79 8.53
CA LYS A 93 -18.18 15.46 8.81
C LYS A 93 -17.88 15.31 10.29
N SER A 94 -18.20 14.15 10.84
CA SER A 94 -17.92 13.83 12.25
C SER A 94 -16.42 13.65 12.53
N ASP A 95 -16.02 13.96 13.76
CA ASP A 95 -14.63 13.81 14.20
C ASP A 95 -14.15 12.36 14.18
N GLU A 96 -15.04 11.40 14.41
CA GLU A 96 -14.74 9.97 14.30
C GLU A 96 -14.34 9.58 12.87
N LEU A 97 -15.02 10.13 11.87
CA LEU A 97 -14.67 9.91 10.47
C LEU A 97 -13.31 10.56 10.16
N MET A 98 -13.10 11.80 10.60
CA MET A 98 -11.84 12.52 10.37
C MET A 98 -10.66 11.88 11.13
N SER A 99 -10.90 11.27 12.29
CA SER A 99 -9.91 10.46 13.01
C SER A 99 -9.45 9.27 12.17
N ARG A 100 -10.39 8.54 11.57
CA ARG A 100 -10.08 7.41 10.67
C ARG A 100 -9.32 7.85 9.42
N VAL A 101 -9.69 8.98 8.82
CA VAL A 101 -8.96 9.54 7.66
C VAL A 101 -7.53 9.94 8.06
N ARG A 102 -7.36 10.63 9.18
CA ARG A 102 -6.02 10.98 9.71
C ARG A 102 -5.16 9.75 9.97
N GLN A 103 -5.74 8.72 10.57
CA GLN A 103 -5.02 7.47 10.84
C GLN A 103 -4.51 6.83 9.54
N ARG A 104 -5.34 6.76 8.49
CA ARG A 104 -4.92 6.21 7.19
C ARG A 104 -3.74 6.98 6.58
N LEU A 105 -3.78 8.32 6.63
CA LEU A 105 -2.69 9.15 6.12
C LEU A 105 -1.39 8.91 6.90
N LEU A 106 -1.47 8.78 8.23
CA LEU A 106 -0.30 8.47 9.06
C LEU A 106 0.27 7.07 8.77
N ASP A 107 -0.59 6.09 8.54
CA ASP A 107 -0.20 4.73 8.18
C ASP A 107 0.49 4.68 6.80
N GLU A 108 -0.04 5.41 5.80
CA GLU A 108 0.55 5.55 4.47
C GLU A 108 1.93 6.22 4.54
N ASP A 109 2.05 7.33 5.26
CA ASP A 109 3.33 8.01 5.49
C ASP A 109 4.34 7.11 6.19
N ALA A 110 3.91 6.35 7.20
CA ALA A 110 4.75 5.40 7.90
C ALA A 110 5.21 4.28 6.97
N GLN A 111 4.34 3.78 6.09
CA GLN A 111 4.67 2.76 5.10
C GLN A 111 5.69 3.27 4.08
N ILE A 112 5.52 4.49 3.56
CA ILE A 112 6.48 5.14 2.65
C ILE A 112 7.83 5.27 3.33
N LYS A 113 7.88 5.86 4.53
CA LYS A 113 9.11 6.02 5.31
C LYS A 113 9.80 4.69 5.63
N ALA A 114 9.03 3.67 6.02
CA ALA A 114 9.57 2.34 6.28
C ALA A 114 10.18 1.71 5.02
N SER A 115 9.54 1.89 3.85
CA SER A 115 10.05 1.40 2.57
C SER A 115 11.35 2.09 2.16
N GLU A 116 11.44 3.40 2.34
CA GLU A 116 12.65 4.19 2.08
C GLU A 116 13.79 3.82 3.03
N GLN A 117 13.49 3.67 4.33
CA GLN A 117 14.47 3.22 5.32
C GLN A 117 14.96 1.81 5.01
N ALA A 118 14.06 0.90 4.61
CA ALA A 118 14.45 -0.45 4.21
C ALA A 118 15.33 -0.44 2.95
N ARG A 119 15.05 0.42 1.97
CA ARG A 119 15.90 0.63 0.79
C ARG A 119 17.29 1.14 1.19
N LYS A 120 17.36 2.21 1.99
CA LYS A 120 18.60 2.77 2.52
C LYS A 120 19.42 1.72 3.28
N GLN A 121 18.78 0.95 4.17
CA GLN A 121 19.45 -0.13 4.91
C GLN A 121 20.00 -1.24 3.99
N ARG A 122 19.28 -1.60 2.91
CA ARG A 122 19.76 -2.58 1.92
C ARG A 122 20.97 -2.05 1.16
N GLU A 123 20.93 -0.78 0.75
CA GLU A 123 22.04 -0.11 0.08
C GLU A 123 23.26 -0.03 1.00
N SER A 124 23.12 0.43 2.24
CA SER A 124 24.21 0.46 3.23
C SER A 124 24.82 -0.93 3.48
N LYS A 125 24.00 -1.98 3.56
CA LYS A 125 24.50 -3.36 3.69
C LYS A 125 25.25 -3.84 2.44
N LYS A 126 24.82 -3.44 1.24
CA LYS A 126 25.50 -3.76 -0.02
C LYS A 126 26.87 -3.07 -0.10
N PHE A 127 26.94 -1.78 0.24
CA PHE A 127 28.21 -1.04 0.28
C PHE A 127 29.13 -1.51 1.40
N GLY A 128 28.60 -1.82 2.59
CA GLY A 128 29.38 -2.38 3.69
C GLY A 128 30.03 -3.73 3.33
N LYS A 129 29.35 -4.58 2.55
CA LYS A 129 29.94 -5.82 2.02
C LYS A 129 31.02 -5.57 0.97
N LYS A 130 30.82 -4.59 0.07
CA LYS A 130 31.84 -4.21 -0.91
C LYS A 130 33.11 -3.68 -0.23
N ARG A 131 32.97 -2.77 0.76
CA ARG A 131 34.11 -2.21 1.51
C ARG A 131 34.89 -3.29 2.27
N LYS A 132 34.19 -4.19 2.97
CA LYS A 132 34.84 -5.32 3.67
C LYS A 132 35.46 -6.36 2.74
N GLY A 133 34.97 -6.47 1.50
CA GLY A 133 35.58 -7.34 0.49
C GLY A 133 36.80 -6.74 -0.20
N ILE A 134 37.07 -5.45 0.00
CA ILE A 134 38.25 -4.73 -0.54
C ILE A 134 39.35 -4.62 0.52
N GLU A 135 39.01 -4.65 1.81
CA GLU A 135 39.98 -4.52 2.91
C GLU A 135 40.84 -5.80 3.14
N ASP A 136 40.45 -6.95 2.59
CA ASP A 136 41.21 -8.21 2.68
C ASP A 136 42.06 -8.52 1.42
N THR A 137 42.06 -7.67 0.37
CA THR A 137 42.81 -7.92 -0.89
C THR A 137 43.49 -6.68 -1.52
N ALA A 138 43.56 -5.55 -0.81
CA ALA A 138 44.45 -4.45 -1.20
C ALA A 138 45.86 -4.82 -0.74
N ILE A 139 46.71 -5.38 -1.60
CA ILE A 139 47.73 -4.60 -2.31
C ILE A 139 47.90 -5.03 -3.79
N ASP A 140 47.43 -6.21 -4.23
CA ASP A 140 47.83 -6.77 -5.55
C ASP A 140 46.68 -7.01 -6.55
N ASP A 141 45.42 -7.16 -6.10
CA ASP A 141 44.33 -7.63 -6.99
C ASP A 141 43.64 -6.51 -7.82
N ASP A 142 43.77 -5.24 -7.43
CA ASP A 142 43.13 -4.11 -8.15
C ASP A 142 43.85 -3.76 -9.46
N PHE A 143 45.14 -4.12 -9.61
CA PHE A 143 45.86 -4.02 -10.89
C PHE A 143 45.59 -5.22 -11.80
N GLU A 144 45.37 -6.41 -11.24
CA GLU A 144 45.07 -7.63 -11.99
C GLU A 144 43.65 -7.63 -12.59
N ILE A 145 42.65 -7.08 -11.89
CA ILE A 145 41.28 -6.97 -12.39
C ILE A 145 41.18 -6.01 -13.59
N ALA A 146 41.93 -4.91 -13.58
CA ALA A 146 41.98 -3.96 -14.69
C ALA A 146 42.66 -4.57 -15.94
N LEU A 147 43.68 -5.41 -15.74
CA LEU A 147 44.36 -6.11 -16.82
C LEU A 147 43.51 -7.28 -17.39
N GLU A 148 42.75 -7.96 -16.52
CA GLU A 148 41.90 -9.07 -16.93
C GLU A 148 40.59 -8.62 -17.60
N GLU A 149 40.04 -7.45 -17.23
CA GLU A 149 38.87 -6.85 -17.89
C GLU A 149 39.20 -6.38 -19.32
N ALA A 150 40.41 -5.89 -19.56
CA ALA A 150 40.91 -5.59 -20.91
C ALA A 150 41.16 -6.85 -21.77
N ALA A 151 41.24 -8.05 -21.16
CA ALA A 151 41.56 -9.31 -21.84
C ALA A 151 40.36 -10.29 -21.96
N ARG A 152 39.17 -9.91 -21.47
CA ARG A 152 37.99 -10.81 -21.32
C ARG A 152 36.88 -10.62 -22.34
N GLU A 153 37.14 -10.06 -23.51
CA GLU A 153 36.09 -9.96 -24.54
C GLU A 153 35.68 -11.31 -25.17
N ASP A 154 36.38 -12.43 -24.92
CA ASP A 154 36.13 -13.66 -25.73
C ASP A 154 36.26 -15.04 -25.02
N ARG A 155 35.74 -15.22 -23.79
CA ARG A 155 35.60 -16.58 -23.20
C ARG A 155 34.29 -16.87 -22.46
N PRO A 156 33.71 -18.09 -22.62
CA PRO A 156 32.47 -18.48 -21.95
C PRO A 156 32.66 -18.71 -20.44
N VAL A 157 31.74 -18.15 -19.65
CA VAL A 157 31.76 -18.13 -18.17
C VAL A 157 31.62 -19.53 -17.56
N LYS A 158 32.67 -20.02 -16.90
CA LYS A 158 32.67 -21.29 -16.13
C LYS A 158 32.02 -21.06 -14.76
N ARG A 159 30.80 -21.60 -14.55
CA ARG A 159 30.11 -21.55 -13.24
C ARG A 159 30.93 -22.25 -12.15
N GLN A 160 31.49 -21.49 -11.22
CA GLN A 160 32.08 -22.01 -9.98
C GLN A 160 30.99 -22.74 -9.16
N LYS A 161 31.16 -24.05 -8.96
CA LYS A 161 30.28 -24.86 -8.10
C LYS A 161 30.59 -24.54 -6.64
N ILE A 162 29.71 -23.78 -5.98
CA ILE A 162 29.73 -23.62 -4.52
C ILE A 162 29.47 -24.99 -3.88
N GLY A 163 30.50 -25.55 -3.23
CA GLY A 163 30.41 -26.78 -2.46
C GLY A 163 29.41 -26.68 -1.31
N LYS A 164 28.77 -27.80 -0.95
CA LYS A 164 27.78 -27.83 0.14
C LYS A 164 28.46 -27.49 1.48
N SER A 165 27.93 -26.50 2.20
CA SER A 165 28.36 -26.13 3.56
C SER A 165 28.51 -27.35 4.48
N ALA A 166 29.57 -27.39 5.30
CA ALA A 166 29.83 -28.46 6.27
C ALA A 166 28.68 -28.70 7.27
N LYS A 167 27.83 -27.69 7.52
CA LYS A 167 26.61 -27.84 8.33
C LYS A 167 25.52 -28.62 7.59
N ARG A 168 25.48 -28.52 6.25
CA ARG A 168 24.54 -29.24 5.40
C ARG A 168 24.97 -30.70 5.21
N SER A 169 26.26 -30.98 5.02
CA SER A 169 26.76 -32.36 4.94
C SER A 169 26.49 -33.16 6.22
N LYS A 170 26.68 -32.57 7.41
CA LYS A 170 26.37 -33.21 8.69
C LYS A 170 24.86 -33.47 8.88
N LYS A 171 24.00 -32.62 8.33
CA LYS A 171 22.53 -32.81 8.39
C LYS A 171 22.06 -33.86 7.38
N ASP A 172 22.61 -33.85 6.17
CA ASP A 172 22.31 -34.85 5.14
C ASP A 172 22.76 -36.26 5.59
N ALA A 173 23.89 -36.38 6.30
CA ALA A 173 24.32 -37.64 6.91
C ALA A 173 23.42 -38.12 8.06
N LYS A 174 22.88 -37.18 8.86
CA LYS A 174 22.07 -37.51 10.04
C LYS A 174 20.60 -37.82 9.70
N PHE A 175 20.04 -37.18 8.68
CA PHE A 175 18.62 -37.24 8.36
C PHE A 175 18.32 -37.67 6.92
N GLY A 176 19.35 -38.07 6.16
CA GLY A 176 19.25 -38.35 4.73
C GLY A 176 19.22 -37.08 3.87
N PHE A 177 19.57 -37.20 2.59
CA PHE A 177 19.46 -36.09 1.64
C PHE A 177 17.98 -35.75 1.45
N GLY A 178 17.55 -34.57 1.93
CA GLY A 178 16.17 -34.11 1.79
C GLY A 178 15.75 -34.02 0.32
N GLY A 179 14.81 -34.89 -0.08
CA GLY A 179 14.26 -34.95 -1.44
C GLY A 179 13.58 -33.66 -1.92
N LYS A 180 13.27 -33.59 -3.22
CA LYS A 180 12.71 -32.41 -3.92
C LYS A 180 11.47 -31.85 -3.19
N LYS A 181 11.61 -30.68 -2.56
CA LYS A 181 10.52 -29.94 -1.89
C LYS A 181 9.63 -29.12 -2.83
N ARG A 182 9.67 -29.40 -4.13
CA ARG A 182 8.72 -28.82 -5.10
C ARG A 182 7.94 -30.01 -5.65
N TYR A 183 6.61 -29.95 -5.53
CA TYR A 183 5.63 -31.03 -5.78
C TYR A 183 5.34 -32.04 -4.65
N ALA A 184 5.66 -31.75 -3.38
CA ALA A 184 5.28 -32.60 -2.24
C ALA A 184 3.76 -32.68 -1.95
N LYS A 185 2.92 -32.18 -2.85
CA LYS A 185 1.44 -32.24 -2.83
C LYS A 185 0.84 -32.68 -4.17
N SER A 186 1.62 -33.32 -5.05
CA SER A 186 1.06 -33.93 -6.27
C SER A 186 0.79 -35.41 -6.01
N ASN A 187 -0.47 -35.80 -6.08
CA ASN A 187 -0.89 -37.19 -6.03
C ASN A 187 -0.58 -37.86 -7.38
N THR A 188 -0.24 -39.14 -7.37
CA THR A 188 -0.22 -39.99 -8.58
C THR A 188 -1.62 -40.57 -8.81
N ALA A 189 -2.04 -40.81 -10.06
CA ALA A 189 -3.37 -41.34 -10.38
C ALA A 189 -3.69 -42.68 -9.66
N GLN A 190 -2.68 -43.45 -9.28
CA GLN A 190 -2.84 -44.67 -8.47
C GLN A 190 -3.10 -44.39 -6.98
N SER A 191 -2.65 -43.25 -6.44
CA SER A 191 -2.85 -42.89 -5.01
C SER A 191 -4.11 -42.07 -4.74
N THR A 192 -4.85 -41.66 -5.77
CA THR A 192 -6.14 -40.96 -5.60
C THR A 192 -7.33 -41.90 -5.43
N ALA A 193 -7.18 -43.19 -5.80
CA ALA A 193 -8.28 -44.16 -5.81
C ALA A 193 -8.22 -45.18 -4.66
N ASP A 194 -7.16 -45.18 -3.85
CA ASP A 194 -6.99 -46.13 -2.75
C ASP A 194 -7.59 -45.57 -1.45
N ILE A 195 -8.80 -46.01 -1.11
CA ILE A 195 -9.56 -45.62 0.09
C ILE A 195 -9.59 -46.78 1.12
N SER A 196 -8.80 -47.83 0.89
CA SER A 196 -8.81 -49.05 1.72
C SER A 196 -8.46 -48.79 3.20
N ASP A 197 -7.72 -47.73 3.50
CA ASP A 197 -7.33 -47.33 4.86
C ASP A 197 -8.30 -46.33 5.55
N PHE A 198 -9.38 -45.91 4.90
CA PHE A 198 -10.32 -44.94 5.47
C PHE A 198 -11.35 -45.62 6.37
N ASN A 199 -11.12 -45.63 7.69
CA ASN A 199 -12.08 -46.12 8.68
C ASN A 199 -12.85 -44.97 9.37
N PRO A 200 -14.09 -44.67 8.97
CA PRO A 200 -14.88 -43.56 9.53
C PRO A 200 -15.32 -43.77 10.99
N ARG A 201 -15.18 -44.98 11.56
CA ARG A 201 -15.52 -45.25 12.97
C ARG A 201 -14.45 -44.77 13.96
N ALA A 202 -13.20 -44.57 13.52
CA ALA A 202 -12.13 -44.07 14.39
C ALA A 202 -12.24 -42.57 14.71
N MET A 203 -13.03 -41.80 13.95
CA MET A 203 -13.16 -40.34 14.14
C MET A 203 -14.35 -39.92 15.03
N LYS A 204 -15.09 -40.87 15.63
CA LYS A 204 -16.22 -40.58 16.54
C LYS A 204 -16.03 -41.16 17.96
N GLY A 205 -14.77 -41.23 18.42
CA GLY A 205 -14.40 -41.62 19.79
C GLY A 205 -13.66 -40.48 20.51
N GLY A 206 -14.18 -40.05 21.66
CA GLY A 206 -13.75 -38.87 22.41
C GLY A 206 -12.36 -38.93 23.05
N TRP A 207 -11.91 -37.75 23.47
CA TRP A 207 -10.86 -37.43 24.45
C TRP A 207 -10.03 -38.61 25.01
N GLY A 208 -8.86 -38.83 24.40
CA GLY A 208 -7.82 -39.74 24.90
C GLY A 208 -6.58 -38.98 25.36
N GLU A 209 -6.28 -39.11 26.65
CA GLU A 209 -5.12 -38.62 27.39
C GLU A 209 -3.77 -38.83 26.67
N LYS A 210 -3.12 -37.75 26.22
CA LYS A 210 -1.78 -37.84 25.62
C LYS A 210 -0.71 -38.07 26.70
N LYS A 211 -0.27 -39.31 26.84
CA LYS A 211 0.90 -39.68 27.66
C LYS A 211 2.14 -38.90 27.21
N LYS A 212 2.76 -38.13 28.12
CA LYS A 212 4.04 -37.44 27.90
C LYS A 212 5.20 -38.44 27.85
N PRO A 213 6.24 -38.21 27.03
CA PRO A 213 7.35 -39.16 26.88
C PRO A 213 8.14 -39.33 28.18
N LYS A 214 8.56 -40.58 28.48
CA LYS A 214 9.21 -41.02 29.73
C LYS A 214 10.49 -40.26 30.12
N ASN A 215 11.10 -39.50 29.22
CA ASN A 215 12.36 -38.77 29.46
C ASN A 215 12.23 -37.24 29.37
N TYR A 216 11.04 -36.67 29.62
CA TYR A 216 10.88 -35.21 29.66
C TYR A 216 11.50 -34.61 30.93
N ARG A 217 12.63 -33.92 30.77
CA ARG A 217 13.35 -33.25 31.87
C ARG A 217 12.64 -31.93 32.20
N PHE A 218 12.06 -31.82 33.40
CA PHE A 218 11.38 -30.59 33.83
C PHE A 218 12.35 -29.38 33.88
N GLY A 219 11.82 -28.16 33.69
CA GLY A 219 12.59 -26.91 33.73
C GLY A 219 13.38 -26.70 35.05
N LYS A 220 14.41 -25.84 35.04
CA LYS A 220 15.31 -25.63 36.19
C LYS A 220 14.57 -25.19 37.45
N THR A 221 13.65 -24.24 37.34
CA THR A 221 12.81 -23.73 38.43
C THR A 221 11.96 -24.83 39.06
N ARG A 222 11.30 -25.65 38.23
CA ARG A 222 10.46 -26.77 38.70
C ARG A 222 11.27 -27.91 39.35
N ARG A 223 12.55 -28.06 38.97
CA ARG A 223 13.47 -29.00 39.62
C ARG A 223 13.96 -28.51 40.98
N GLN A 224 14.21 -27.20 41.14
CA GLN A 224 14.60 -26.62 42.43
C GLN A 224 13.47 -26.69 43.46
N THR A 225 12.23 -26.40 43.06
CA THR A 225 11.07 -26.50 43.96
C THR A 225 10.83 -27.92 44.47
N MET A 226 10.93 -28.93 43.59
CA MET A 226 10.82 -30.33 44.01
C MET A 226 11.98 -30.80 44.91
N LYS A 227 13.19 -30.26 44.74
CA LYS A 227 14.33 -30.60 45.61
C LYS A 227 14.15 -30.04 47.02
N ASN A 228 13.61 -28.82 47.15
CA ASN A 228 13.33 -28.21 48.44
C ASN A 228 12.17 -28.89 49.17
N ARG A 229 11.16 -29.37 48.42
CA ARG A 229 10.00 -30.09 48.99
C ARG A 229 10.32 -31.51 49.50
N LYS A 230 11.51 -32.05 49.19
CA LYS A 230 11.97 -33.38 49.63
C LYS A 230 12.95 -33.32 50.80
N ARG A 231 13.25 -32.10 51.29
CA ARG A 231 14.18 -31.82 52.39
C ARG A 231 13.49 -31.16 53.59
N GLY A 232 12.15 -31.15 53.60
CA GLY A 232 11.32 -30.79 54.74
C GLY A 232 10.44 -31.97 55.12
#